data_AF-A0A368Q016-F1
#
_entry.id   AF-A0A368Q016-F1
#
_cell.length_a   1.000
_cell.length_b   1.000
_cell.length_c   1.000
_cell.angle_alpha   90.00
_cell.angle_beta   90.00
_cell.angle_gamma   90.00
#
_symmetry.space_group_name_H-M   'P 1'
#
loop_
_entity.id
_entity.type
_entity.pdbx_description
1 polymer ?
#
loop_
_entity_poly.entity_id
_entity_poly.type
_entity_poly.pdbx_seq_one_letter_code
_entity_poly.pdbx_strand_id
1 'polypeptide(L)'
;MDNKRDLALLSVVVPNVNYFPVVRLSSAIDKPPETIVVLVGYYHPANALAKELGERNLLPTMPSAVAGTILGPTVNQGKMLLVNHGCHGMRGTSGSPLICHDTGGAIGVFLGTVSQYHQAVATETVIEFLKEWLVANHAIVNNDDGINDTVENCVKLL
;
A
#
# COMPACT_ATOMS: atom_id res chain seq x y z
N MET A 1 -2.30 -13.48 6.80
CA MET A 1 -3.30 -12.43 6.49
C MET A 1 -3.81 -11.90 7.81
N ASP A 2 -3.77 -10.58 8.01
CA ASP A 2 -4.34 -9.95 9.20
C ASP A 2 -5.69 -9.33 8.85
N ASN A 3 -6.76 -10.03 9.22
CA ASN A 3 -8.14 -9.61 8.95
C ASN A 3 -8.54 -8.34 9.72
N LYS A 4 -7.77 -7.91 10.72
CA LYS A 4 -8.04 -6.65 11.45
C LYS A 4 -7.45 -5.44 10.73
N ARG A 5 -6.34 -5.63 10.00
CA ARG A 5 -5.67 -4.58 9.25
C ARG A 5 -5.93 -4.62 7.74
N ASP A 6 -6.58 -5.68 7.28
CA ASP A 6 -6.77 -6.02 5.85
C ASP A 6 -5.45 -6.02 5.07
N LEU A 7 -4.39 -6.50 5.71
CA LEU A 7 -3.05 -6.60 5.14
C LEU A 7 -2.61 -8.05 4.99
N ALA A 8 -1.85 -8.31 3.93
CA ALA A 8 -1.15 -9.56 3.70
C ALA A 8 0.31 -9.26 3.33
N LEU A 9 1.23 -10.01 3.93
CA LEU A 9 2.64 -10.03 3.56
C LEU A 9 2.92 -11.30 2.77
N LEU A 10 3.70 -11.17 1.71
CA LEU A 10 4.10 -12.25 0.82
C LEU A 10 5.63 -12.19 0.65
N SER A 11 6.28 -13.35 0.74
CA SER A 11 7.69 -13.49 0.39
C SER A 11 7.79 -14.13 -0.99
N VAL A 12 8.58 -13.52 -1.88
CA VAL A 12 8.75 -13.97 -3.27
C VAL A 12 10.21 -14.35 -3.49
N VAL A 13 10.45 -15.58 -3.91
CA VAL A 13 11.78 -16.04 -4.31
C VAL A 13 11.89 -15.90 -5.83
N VAL A 14 12.76 -15.00 -6.28
CA VAL A 14 12.97 -14.76 -7.71
C VAL A 14 14.32 -15.36 -8.11
N PRO A 15 14.36 -16.48 -8.86
CA PRO A 15 15.61 -17.10 -9.26
C PRO A 15 16.39 -16.19 -10.21
N ASN A 16 17.71 -16.15 -10.04
CA ASN A 16 18.65 -15.44 -10.91
C ASN A 16 18.48 -13.91 -10.96
N VAL A 17 17.88 -13.30 -9.93
CA VAL A 17 17.76 -11.85 -9.81
C VAL A 17 18.56 -11.37 -8.60
N ASN A 18 19.62 -10.60 -8.87
CA ASN A 18 20.47 -9.99 -7.82
C ASN A 18 19.83 -8.74 -7.21
N TYR A 19 18.81 -8.16 -7.85
CA TYR A 19 18.13 -6.96 -7.39
C TYR A 19 16.67 -6.92 -7.84
N PHE A 20 15.74 -6.87 -6.89
CA PHE A 20 14.32 -6.68 -7.16
C PHE A 20 13.97 -5.20 -6.98
N PRO A 21 13.20 -4.57 -7.89
CA PRO A 21 12.78 -3.19 -7.71
C PRO A 21 11.89 -3.07 -6.47
N VAL A 22 12.25 -2.13 -5.58
CA VAL A 22 11.53 -1.87 -4.32
C VAL A 22 10.86 -0.50 -4.40
N VAL A 23 9.60 -0.44 -4.02
CA VAL A 23 8.89 0.84 -3.84
C VAL A 23 9.43 1.51 -2.58
N ARG A 24 9.88 2.75 -2.72
CA ARG A 24 10.34 3.52 -1.57
C ARG A 24 9.15 3.94 -0.72
N LEU A 25 9.33 3.93 0.60
CA LEU A 25 8.28 4.28 1.55
C LEU A 25 8.56 5.67 2.12
N SER A 26 7.53 6.49 2.25
CA SER A 26 7.56 7.77 2.93
C SER A 26 6.53 7.78 4.05
N SER A 27 6.77 8.57 5.08
CA SER A 27 5.79 8.78 6.14
C SER A 27 4.50 9.40 5.57
N ALA A 28 3.38 8.86 6.03
CA ALA A 28 2.05 9.40 5.76
C ALA A 28 1.62 10.40 6.84
N ILE A 29 2.21 10.30 8.03
CA ILE A 29 2.02 11.24 9.13
C ILE A 29 2.46 12.63 8.66
N ASP A 30 1.71 13.65 9.07
CA ASP A 30 1.91 15.06 8.75
C ASP A 30 1.76 15.47 7.28
N LYS A 31 1.32 14.57 6.37
CA LYS A 31 0.98 15.00 5.02
C LYS A 31 -0.27 15.88 5.05
N PRO A 32 -0.17 17.15 4.60
CA PRO A 32 -1.31 18.05 4.65
C PRO A 32 -2.41 17.62 3.67
N PRO A 33 -3.69 17.96 3.94
CA PRO A 33 -4.73 17.88 2.93
C PRO A 33 -4.32 18.63 1.64
N GLU A 34 -4.87 18.21 0.52
CA GLU A 34 -4.53 18.69 -0.84
C GLU A 34 -3.12 18.31 -1.34
N THR A 35 -2.33 17.56 -0.55
CA THR A 35 -1.09 16.95 -1.05
C THR A 35 -1.39 16.05 -2.24
N ILE A 36 -0.68 16.26 -3.36
CA ILE A 36 -0.86 15.50 -4.59
C ILE A 36 -0.32 14.09 -4.40
N VAL A 37 -1.16 13.11 -4.72
CA VAL A 37 -0.87 11.69 -4.61
C VAL A 37 -1.29 10.95 -5.88
N VAL A 38 -0.62 9.83 -6.15
CA VAL A 38 -0.89 8.98 -7.31
C VAL A 38 -1.10 7.55 -6.83
N LEU A 39 -2.25 6.98 -7.17
CA LEU A 39 -2.53 5.55 -6.99
C LEU A 39 -2.00 4.81 -8.22
N VAL A 40 -1.08 3.87 -8.03
CA VAL A 40 -0.50 3.07 -9.12
C VAL A 40 -0.92 1.62 -8.99
N GLY A 41 -1.87 1.17 -9.82
CA GLY A 41 -2.49 -0.15 -9.67
C GLY A 41 -3.00 -0.76 -10.97
N TYR A 42 -3.30 -2.05 -10.93
CA TYR A 42 -3.85 -2.75 -12.09
C TYR A 42 -5.37 -2.52 -12.16
N TYR A 43 -5.77 -1.62 -13.04
CA TYR A 43 -7.17 -1.31 -13.32
C TYR A 43 -7.53 -1.61 -14.78
N HIS A 44 -8.69 -2.26 -14.98
CA HIS A 44 -9.32 -2.38 -16.29
C HIS A 44 -10.77 -1.87 -16.23
N PRO A 45 -11.19 -0.89 -17.06
CA PRO A 45 -12.54 -0.32 -17.04
C PRO A 45 -13.64 -1.35 -17.22
N ALA A 46 -13.42 -2.35 -18.09
CA ALA A 46 -14.39 -3.42 -18.29
C ALA A 46 -14.66 -4.26 -17.02
N ASN A 47 -13.77 -4.26 -16.01
CA ASN A 47 -14.00 -4.99 -14.76
C ASN A 47 -15.15 -4.40 -13.94
N ALA A 48 -15.55 -3.15 -14.19
CA ALA A 48 -16.77 -2.59 -13.60
C ALA A 48 -18.03 -3.31 -14.11
N LEU A 49 -18.03 -3.78 -15.36
CA LEU A 49 -19.14 -4.45 -16.02
C LEU A 49 -19.00 -5.97 -16.07
N ALA A 50 -17.82 -6.53 -15.81
CA ALA A 50 -17.55 -7.97 -15.93
C ALA A 50 -18.57 -8.83 -15.17
N LYS A 51 -18.98 -8.40 -13.97
CA LYS A 51 -20.01 -9.10 -13.18
C LYS A 51 -21.41 -9.04 -13.84
N GLU A 52 -21.76 -7.90 -14.44
CA GLU A 52 -23.05 -7.69 -15.11
C GLU A 52 -23.13 -8.42 -16.45
N LEU A 53 -21.99 -8.54 -17.14
CA LEU A 53 -21.85 -9.19 -18.43
C LEU A 53 -21.56 -10.71 -18.32
N GLY A 54 -21.37 -11.24 -17.11
CA GLY A 54 -20.99 -12.64 -16.90
C GLY A 54 -19.58 -12.98 -17.41
N GLU A 55 -18.73 -11.96 -17.57
CA GLU A 55 -17.37 -12.09 -18.08
C GLU A 55 -16.37 -12.26 -16.95
N ARG A 56 -15.20 -12.83 -17.28
CA ARG A 56 -14.09 -12.92 -16.33
C ARG A 56 -13.45 -11.54 -16.16
N ASN A 57 -12.93 -11.27 -14.95
CA ASN A 57 -12.13 -10.08 -14.72
C ASN A 57 -10.90 -10.10 -15.64
N LEU A 58 -10.70 -9.02 -16.36
CA LEU A 58 -9.52 -8.79 -17.20
C LEU A 58 -8.40 -8.24 -16.32
N LEU A 59 -7.22 -8.87 -16.41
CA LEU A 59 -6.01 -8.36 -15.80
C LEU A 59 -5.32 -7.45 -16.82
N PRO A 60 -5.18 -6.15 -16.54
CA PRO A 60 -4.44 -5.25 -17.41
C PRO A 60 -2.98 -5.71 -17.50
N THR A 61 -2.36 -5.57 -18.68
CA THR A 61 -0.95 -5.90 -18.88
C THR A 61 -0.01 -4.81 -18.38
N MET A 62 -0.51 -3.61 -18.11
CA MET A 62 0.26 -2.49 -17.57
C MET A 62 -0.50 -1.82 -16.41
N PRO A 63 0.20 -1.34 -15.37
CA PRO A 63 -0.44 -0.61 -14.29
C PRO A 63 -0.98 0.73 -14.80
N SER A 64 -2.13 1.14 -14.26
CA SER A 64 -2.69 2.48 -14.42
C SER A 64 -2.21 3.37 -13.28
N ALA A 65 -2.00 4.66 -13.58
CA ALA A 65 -1.67 5.68 -12.59
C ALA A 65 -2.81 6.70 -12.54
N VAL A 66 -3.42 6.87 -11.36
CA VAL A 66 -4.55 7.77 -11.15
C VAL A 66 -4.18 8.80 -10.09
N ALA A 67 -4.13 10.06 -10.50
CA ALA A 67 -3.84 11.17 -9.60
C ALA A 67 -5.05 11.52 -8.71
N GLY A 68 -4.77 12.13 -7.57
CA GLY A 68 -5.74 12.70 -6.66
C GLY A 68 -5.03 13.49 -5.56
N THR A 69 -5.75 13.80 -4.49
CA THR A 69 -5.21 14.50 -3.33
C THR A 69 -5.56 13.81 -2.03
N ILE A 70 -4.80 14.09 -0.97
CA ILE A 70 -5.16 13.73 0.40
C ILE A 70 -6.35 14.59 0.84
N LEU A 71 -7.38 13.98 1.42
CA LEU A 71 -8.63 14.68 1.75
C LEU A 71 -8.71 15.15 3.21
N GLY A 72 -7.72 14.79 4.04
CA GLY A 72 -7.74 15.08 5.46
C GLY A 72 -6.52 14.51 6.18
N PRO A 73 -6.40 14.75 7.50
CA PRO A 73 -5.35 14.14 8.30
C PRO A 73 -5.48 12.61 8.32
N THR A 74 -4.36 11.94 8.56
CA THR A 74 -4.32 10.49 8.79
C THR A 74 -5.20 10.13 9.99
N VAL A 75 -6.10 9.15 9.81
CA VAL A 75 -7.09 8.75 10.80
C VAL A 75 -6.63 7.49 11.52
N ASN A 76 -6.67 7.49 12.85
CA ASN A 76 -6.44 6.28 13.63
C ASN A 76 -7.76 5.50 13.78
N GLN A 77 -7.77 4.25 13.31
CA GLN A 77 -8.88 3.30 13.46
C GLN A 77 -8.41 2.04 14.20
N GLY A 78 -7.98 2.22 15.45
CA GLY A 78 -7.56 1.14 16.33
C GLY A 78 -6.13 0.68 16.04
N LYS A 79 -5.99 -0.44 15.31
CA LYS A 79 -4.67 -1.00 14.93
C LYS A 79 -4.18 -0.52 13.55
N MET A 80 -4.87 0.46 12.96
CA MET A 80 -4.55 0.99 11.65
C MET A 80 -4.53 2.51 11.66
N LEU A 81 -3.54 3.06 10.98
CA LEU A 81 -3.55 4.43 10.51
C LEU A 81 -4.01 4.41 9.05
N LEU A 82 -4.95 5.30 8.71
CA LEU A 82 -5.59 5.35 7.40
C LEU A 82 -5.41 6.72 6.75
N VAL A 83 -5.05 6.72 5.47
CA VAL A 83 -4.99 7.92 4.63
C VAL A 83 -6.25 7.97 3.78
N ASN A 84 -7.05 9.02 3.95
CA ASN A 84 -8.19 9.29 3.09
C ASN A 84 -7.74 10.09 1.86
N HIS A 85 -8.06 9.63 0.66
CA HIS A 85 -7.62 10.26 -0.57
C HIS A 85 -8.70 10.28 -1.66
N GLY A 86 -8.54 11.20 -2.61
CA GLY A 86 -9.44 11.42 -3.74
C GLY A 86 -9.06 10.69 -5.03
N CYS A 87 -7.93 9.95 -5.07
CA CYS A 87 -7.59 9.14 -6.25
C CYS A 87 -8.72 8.17 -6.56
N HIS A 88 -9.22 8.18 -7.80
CA HIS A 88 -10.29 7.28 -8.20
C HIS A 88 -9.84 5.80 -8.11
N GLY A 89 -10.37 5.08 -7.14
CA GLY A 89 -10.12 3.65 -6.91
C GLY A 89 -11.24 2.78 -7.47
N MET A 90 -10.89 1.70 -8.16
CA MET A 90 -11.83 0.74 -8.73
C MET A 90 -11.44 -0.69 -8.39
N ARG A 91 -12.36 -1.64 -8.61
CA ARG A 91 -12.08 -3.07 -8.38
C ARG A 91 -10.79 -3.48 -9.12
N GLY A 92 -9.86 -4.06 -8.37
CA GLY A 92 -8.54 -4.47 -8.87
C GLY A 92 -7.37 -3.64 -8.34
N THR A 93 -7.62 -2.47 -7.74
CA THR A 93 -6.54 -1.61 -7.21
C THR A 93 -6.16 -1.90 -5.75
N SER A 94 -6.88 -2.76 -5.03
CA SER A 94 -6.52 -3.19 -3.66
C SER A 94 -5.10 -3.76 -3.59
N GLY A 95 -4.32 -3.32 -2.60
CA GLY A 95 -2.90 -3.66 -2.45
C GLY A 95 -1.93 -2.76 -3.22
N SER A 96 -2.44 -1.80 -4.01
CA SER A 96 -1.60 -0.89 -4.79
C SER A 96 -0.99 0.23 -3.94
N PRO A 97 0.23 0.69 -4.24
CA PRO A 97 0.82 1.83 -3.53
C PRO A 97 0.10 3.15 -3.86
N LEU A 98 -0.10 3.95 -2.81
CA LEU A 98 -0.46 5.37 -2.90
C LEU A 98 0.83 6.19 -2.75
N ILE A 99 1.26 6.84 -3.82
CA ILE A 99 2.55 7.54 -3.91
C ILE A 99 2.36 9.04 -3.72
N CYS A 100 3.11 9.64 -2.80
CA CYS A 100 3.17 11.09 -2.66
C CYS A 100 4.02 11.68 -3.78
N HIS A 101 3.46 12.63 -4.54
CA HIS A 101 4.15 13.23 -5.68
C HIS A 101 5.47 13.89 -5.27
N ASP A 102 5.47 14.61 -4.15
CA ASP A 102 6.62 15.43 -3.74
C ASP A 102 7.81 14.60 -3.25
N THR A 103 7.55 13.43 -2.66
CA THR A 103 8.63 12.54 -2.19
C THR A 103 8.94 11.43 -3.19
N GLY A 104 8.01 11.11 -4.09
CA GLY A 104 8.07 9.91 -4.93
C GLY A 104 7.96 8.59 -4.14
N GLY A 105 7.67 8.66 -2.84
CA GLY A 105 7.53 7.52 -1.95
C GLY A 105 6.08 7.13 -1.71
N ALA A 106 5.83 5.84 -1.53
CA ALA A 106 4.54 5.35 -1.09
C ALA A 106 4.27 5.78 0.35
N ILE A 107 3.12 6.42 0.56
CA ILE A 107 2.60 6.83 1.87
C ILE A 107 1.50 5.87 2.36
N GLY A 108 1.15 4.86 1.56
CA GLY A 108 0.23 3.83 2.00
C GLY A 108 -0.06 2.78 0.94
N VAL A 109 -0.88 1.80 1.34
CA VAL A 109 -1.36 0.70 0.51
C VAL A 109 -2.88 0.81 0.39
N PHE A 110 -3.38 0.97 -0.83
CA PHE A 110 -4.79 1.16 -1.11
C PHE A 110 -5.62 -0.05 -0.64
N LEU A 111 -6.66 0.23 0.15
CA LEU A 111 -7.64 -0.76 0.61
C LEU A 111 -8.81 -0.85 -0.36
N GLY A 112 -9.54 0.27 -0.49
CA GLY A 112 -10.81 0.29 -1.18
C GLY A 112 -11.54 1.62 -1.02
N THR A 113 -12.82 1.59 -1.42
CA THR A 113 -13.70 2.77 -1.45
C THR A 113 -14.64 2.75 -0.26
N VAL A 114 -14.73 3.88 0.46
CA VAL A 114 -15.70 4.10 1.53
C VAL A 114 -16.58 5.28 1.17
N SER A 115 -17.84 4.99 0.81
CA SER A 115 -18.83 5.99 0.40
C SER A 115 -18.32 6.91 -0.73
N GLN A 116 -17.88 8.13 -0.41
CA GLN A 116 -17.49 9.17 -1.36
C GLN A 116 -15.97 9.35 -1.51
N TYR A 117 -15.16 8.64 -0.73
CA TYR A 117 -13.71 8.73 -0.77
C TYR A 117 -13.05 7.35 -0.71
N HIS A 118 -11.73 7.34 -0.86
CA HIS A 118 -10.94 6.11 -0.86
C HIS A 118 -9.95 6.10 0.32
N GLN A 119 -9.57 4.91 0.74
CA GLN A 119 -8.68 4.70 1.88
C GLN A 119 -7.47 3.87 1.51
N ALA A 120 -6.33 4.24 2.09
CA ALA A 120 -5.12 3.45 2.10
C ALA A 120 -4.65 3.21 3.54
N VAL A 121 -4.11 2.04 3.84
CA VAL A 121 -3.37 1.81 5.09
C VAL A 121 -2.08 2.59 5.01
N ALA A 122 -1.83 3.45 5.99
CA ALA A 122 -0.64 4.28 6.05
C ALA A 122 0.63 3.43 6.17
N THR A 123 1.74 3.94 5.61
CA THR A 123 3.06 3.30 5.64
C THR A 123 3.49 2.87 7.04
N GLU A 124 3.17 3.65 8.06
CA GLU A 124 3.53 3.37 9.45
C GLU A 124 2.91 2.06 9.94
N THR A 125 1.62 1.85 9.68
CA THR A 125 0.95 0.58 9.99
C THR A 125 1.50 -0.58 9.17
N VAL A 126 1.90 -0.35 7.91
CA VAL A 126 2.54 -1.37 7.06
C VAL A 126 3.89 -1.79 7.64
N ILE A 127 4.70 -0.83 8.09
CA ILE A 127 6.00 -1.08 8.73
C ILE A 127 5.83 -1.83 10.04
N GLU A 128 4.89 -1.42 10.89
CA GLU A 128 4.59 -2.12 12.14
C GLU A 128 4.16 -3.57 11.87
N PHE A 129 3.30 -3.79 10.86
CA PHE A 129 2.89 -5.13 10.49
C PHE A 129 4.06 -5.98 9.97
N LEU A 130 4.97 -5.40 9.20
CA LEU A 130 6.19 -6.08 8.75
C LEU A 130 7.08 -6.49 9.93
N LYS A 131 7.27 -5.60 10.91
CA LYS A 131 8.04 -5.90 12.14
C LYS A 131 7.44 -7.09 12.88
N GLU A 132 6.13 -7.06 13.15
CA GLU A 132 5.43 -8.17 13.82
C GLU A 132 5.59 -9.49 13.06
N TRP A 133 5.49 -9.45 11.73
CA TRP A 133 5.63 -10.63 10.89
C TRP A 133 7.04 -11.20 10.91
N LEU A 134 8.09 -10.37 10.86
CA LEU A 134 9.49 -10.81 10.93
C LEU A 134 9.81 -11.48 12.27
N VAL A 135 9.30 -10.92 13.39
CA VAL A 135 9.46 -11.51 14.73
C VAL A 135 8.74 -12.85 14.83
N ALA A 136 7.49 -12.92 14.38
CA ALA A 136 6.68 -14.14 14.46
C ALA A 136 7.26 -15.32 13.64
N ASN A 137 8.00 -15.04 12.57
CA ASN A 137 8.62 -16.06 11.73
C ASN A 137 10.07 -16.41 12.13
N HIS A 138 10.52 -15.99 13.31
CA HIS A 138 11.88 -16.23 13.83
C HIS A 138 13.00 -15.76 12.88
N ALA A 139 12.71 -14.79 12.00
CA ALA A 139 13.72 -14.26 11.08
C ALA A 139 14.79 -13.45 11.81
N ILE A 140 14.51 -13.00 13.05
CA ILE A 140 15.38 -12.13 13.86
C ILE A 140 15.27 -12.56 15.33
N VAL A 141 16.40 -12.56 16.05
CA VAL A 141 16.45 -12.71 17.52
C VAL A 141 16.03 -11.38 18.14
N ASN A 142 15.02 -11.38 19.01
CA ASN A 142 14.42 -10.18 19.66
C ASN A 142 15.44 -9.17 20.21
N ASN A 143 15.94 -8.30 19.35
CA ASN A 143 16.64 -7.06 19.68
C ASN A 143 16.11 -5.99 18.71
N ASP A 144 15.61 -4.89 19.24
CA ASP A 144 14.92 -3.83 18.49
C ASP A 144 15.81 -3.24 17.37
N ASP A 145 17.12 -3.15 17.60
CA ASP A 145 18.08 -2.64 16.61
C ASP A 145 18.14 -3.54 15.37
N GLY A 146 18.23 -4.87 15.56
CA GLY A 146 18.31 -5.83 14.44
C GLY A 146 17.02 -5.93 13.62
N ILE A 147 15.87 -5.67 14.26
CA ILE A 147 14.57 -5.61 13.59
C ILE A 147 14.49 -4.37 12.70
N ASN A 148 14.90 -3.21 13.22
CA ASN A 148 14.88 -1.96 12.45
C ASN A 148 15.83 -2.03 11.25
N ASP A 149 17.06 -2.52 11.43
CA ASP A 149 18.02 -2.69 10.33
C ASP A 149 17.47 -3.61 9.22
N THR A 150 16.82 -4.71 9.60
CA THR A 150 16.24 -5.65 8.62
C THR A 150 15.07 -5.02 7.89
N VAL A 151 14.21 -4.28 8.60
CA VAL A 151 13.12 -3.53 7.99
C VAL A 151 13.66 -2.49 7.01
N GLU A 152 14.66 -1.70 7.37
CA GLU A 152 15.30 -0.74 6.47
C GLU A 152 15.93 -1.40 5.23
N ASN A 153 16.41 -2.63 5.35
CA ASN A 153 16.87 -3.41 4.19
C ASN A 153 15.70 -3.92 3.32
N CYS A 154 14.55 -4.25 3.92
CA CYS A 154 13.35 -4.64 3.21
C CYS A 154 12.61 -3.45 2.57
N VAL A 155 12.66 -2.27 3.19
CA VAL A 155 11.94 -1.07 2.77
C VAL A 155 12.92 0.08 2.58
N LYS A 156 12.97 0.64 1.37
CA LYS A 156 13.76 1.85 1.12
C LYS A 156 13.02 3.07 1.66
N LEU A 157 13.27 3.44 2.91
CA LEU A 157 12.72 4.65 3.53
C LEU A 157 13.29 5.92 2.86
N LEU A 158 12.45 6.94 2.70
CA LEU A 158 12.74 8.26 2.13
C LEU A 158 12.58 9.36 3.17
#